data_AF-A0A6A4QLV0-F1
#
_entry.id   AF-A0A6A4QLV0-F1
#
_cell.length_a   1.000
_cell.length_b   1.000
_cell.length_c   1.000
_cell.angle_alpha   90.00
_cell.angle_beta   90.00
_cell.angle_gamma   90.00
#
_symmetry.space_group_name_H-M   'P 1'
#
loop_
_entity.id
_entity.type
_entity.pdbx_description
1 polymer ?
#
loop_
_entity_poly.entity_id
_entity_poly.type
_entity_poly.pdbx_seq_one_letter_code
_entity_poly.pdbx_strand_id
1 'polypeptide(L)'
;MEEKSVIPTSLVFDVNGNRFELSNVDPSSTLLHFLRSQTPFTSVKLGCAEGGCGACVVLISKYDPVLDIVEDFTASSCIGNSKDGFHPIQERLAGFHASQCGFCTPGMCVSLFGTLVNAEKTNRPEPPPGFSKVYVTEAEKAIAGNLCRCTGYRPIADACKSFAADVDMEDLGLNSFWRKGDSKDLKLSKLPQYDSNQKNSKFPMFLKEIKRDNVFFASVKHSWHSPSSLKEVQSLLKLNQANGTRIKLVVSNTGMGYYKDNEGYDKYIDLRGFLSSQKSIRIKQVLKLEQQCQYLRQLKH
;
A
#
# COMPACT_ATOMS: atom_id res chain seq x y z
N MET A 1 17.86 -38.05 -15.36
CA MET A 1 17.22 -37.13 -14.39
C MET A 1 16.02 -36.54 -15.09
N GLU A 2 14.81 -36.84 -14.61
CA GLU A 2 13.60 -36.27 -15.18
C GLU A 2 13.55 -34.77 -14.90
N GLU A 3 13.38 -33.96 -15.94
CA GLU A 3 12.89 -32.60 -15.77
C GLU A 3 11.48 -32.69 -15.19
N LYS A 4 11.32 -32.36 -13.91
CA LYS A 4 10.00 -32.06 -13.36
C LYS A 4 9.44 -30.91 -14.17
N SER A 5 8.39 -31.18 -14.96
CA SER A 5 7.65 -30.15 -15.67
C SER A 5 7.09 -29.16 -14.65
N VAL A 6 7.72 -27.99 -14.55
CA VAL A 6 7.29 -26.96 -13.61
C VAL A 6 6.03 -26.33 -14.18
N ILE A 7 4.88 -26.85 -13.75
CA ILE A 7 3.57 -26.32 -14.13
C ILE A 7 3.54 -24.83 -13.74
N PRO A 8 3.30 -23.89 -14.68
CA PRO A 8 3.19 -22.48 -14.35
C PRO A 8 2.10 -22.28 -13.29
N THR A 9 2.48 -21.71 -12.14
CA THR A 9 1.50 -21.45 -11.08
C THR A 9 0.60 -20.30 -11.50
N SER A 10 -0.70 -20.33 -11.19
CA SER A 10 -1.56 -19.16 -11.43
C SER A 10 -1.35 -18.10 -10.33
N LEU A 11 -1.21 -16.83 -10.71
CA LEU A 11 -1.17 -15.72 -9.78
C LEU A 11 -2.60 -15.31 -9.43
N VAL A 12 -3.04 -15.64 -8.22
CA VAL A 12 -4.39 -15.36 -7.72
C VAL A 12 -4.37 -14.24 -6.69
N PHE A 13 -5.20 -13.23 -6.89
CA PHE A 13 -5.33 -12.07 -6.00
C PHE A 13 -6.71 -11.40 -6.14
N ASP A 14 -6.95 -10.35 -5.35
CA ASP A 14 -8.14 -9.53 -5.42
C ASP A 14 -7.77 -8.07 -5.68
N VAL A 15 -8.61 -7.35 -6.43
CA VAL A 15 -8.55 -5.88 -6.53
C VAL A 15 -9.97 -5.33 -6.37
N ASN A 16 -10.21 -4.63 -5.26
CA ASN A 16 -11.50 -3.99 -4.94
C ASN A 16 -12.70 -4.96 -4.95
N GLY A 17 -12.52 -6.20 -4.48
CA GLY A 17 -13.55 -7.24 -4.46
C GLY A 17 -13.67 -8.06 -5.75
N ASN A 18 -12.88 -7.73 -6.78
CA ASN A 18 -12.80 -8.53 -8.00
C ASN A 18 -11.62 -9.51 -7.92
N ARG A 19 -11.91 -10.81 -7.96
CA ARG A 19 -10.89 -11.87 -8.08
C ARG A 19 -10.21 -11.81 -9.45
N PHE A 20 -8.89 -11.87 -9.46
CA PHE A 20 -8.05 -12.06 -10.63
C PHE A 20 -7.25 -13.35 -10.49
N GLU A 21 -7.11 -14.08 -11.60
CA GLU A 21 -6.33 -15.31 -11.69
C GLU A 21 -5.58 -15.32 -13.03
N LEU A 22 -4.26 -15.16 -12.98
CA LEU A 22 -3.41 -14.96 -14.15
C LEU A 22 -2.46 -16.15 -14.33
N SER A 23 -2.62 -16.92 -15.40
CA SER A 23 -1.80 -18.12 -15.69
C SER A 23 -0.46 -17.81 -16.40
N ASN A 24 -0.32 -16.65 -17.02
CA ASN A 24 0.89 -16.21 -17.70
C ASN A 24 1.18 -14.73 -17.34
N VAL A 25 2.01 -14.53 -16.32
CA VAL A 25 2.41 -13.21 -15.82
C VAL A 25 3.87 -13.00 -16.17
N ASP A 26 4.19 -11.86 -16.79
CA ASP A 26 5.58 -11.45 -16.95
C ASP A 26 6.13 -10.88 -15.62
N PRO A 27 7.19 -11.47 -15.02
CA PRO A 27 7.83 -10.98 -13.80
C PRO A 27 8.32 -9.52 -13.81
N SER A 28 8.54 -8.93 -14.99
CA SER A 28 8.91 -7.52 -15.13
C SER A 28 7.70 -6.56 -15.04
N SER A 29 6.48 -7.08 -15.15
CA SER A 29 5.24 -6.30 -15.09
C SER A 29 5.03 -5.71 -13.69
N THR A 30 4.59 -4.45 -13.63
CA THR A 30 4.28 -3.77 -12.37
C THR A 30 2.79 -3.81 -12.06
N LEU A 31 2.43 -3.83 -10.78
CA LEU A 31 1.03 -3.69 -10.34
C LEU A 31 0.37 -2.44 -10.93
N LEU A 32 1.12 -1.33 -11.04
CA LEU A 32 0.64 -0.09 -11.66
C LEU A 32 0.31 -0.26 -13.16
N HIS A 33 1.14 -0.99 -13.91
CA HIS A 33 0.84 -1.31 -15.31
C HIS A 33 -0.38 -2.24 -15.42
N PHE A 34 -0.44 -3.30 -14.61
CA PHE A 34 -1.59 -4.21 -14.56
C PHE A 34 -2.90 -3.45 -14.29
N LEU A 35 -2.97 -2.69 -13.20
CA LEU A 35 -4.17 -1.93 -12.81
C LEU A 35 -4.64 -0.98 -13.91
N ARG A 36 -3.72 -0.30 -14.60
CA ARG A 36 -4.05 0.72 -15.60
C ARG A 36 -4.33 0.17 -17.00
N SER A 37 -3.78 -0.99 -17.35
CA SER A 37 -3.81 -1.53 -18.71
C SER A 37 -4.67 -2.79 -18.86
N GLN A 38 -4.94 -3.51 -17.75
CA GLN A 38 -5.69 -4.77 -17.76
C GLN A 38 -6.95 -4.72 -16.87
N THR A 39 -7.23 -3.60 -16.21
CA THR A 39 -8.42 -3.40 -15.36
C THR A 39 -9.02 -2.01 -15.57
N PRO A 40 -10.28 -1.75 -15.17
CA PRO A 40 -10.87 -0.40 -15.20
C PRO A 40 -10.31 0.55 -14.13
N PHE A 41 -9.46 0.07 -13.21
CA PHE A 41 -8.97 0.84 -12.04
C PHE A 41 -7.85 1.84 -12.38
N THR A 42 -8.16 2.80 -13.25
CA THR A 42 -7.22 3.82 -13.77
C THR A 42 -7.02 5.03 -12.83
N SER A 43 -7.59 4.99 -11.63
CA SER A 43 -7.43 6.01 -10.57
C SER A 43 -5.96 6.17 -10.14
N VAL A 44 -5.22 5.07 -10.07
CA VAL A 44 -3.79 5.04 -9.73
C VAL A 44 -2.96 5.66 -10.87
N LYS A 45 -2.04 6.58 -10.55
CA LYS A 45 -1.32 7.39 -11.55
C LYS A 45 0.19 7.11 -11.58
N LEU A 46 0.74 7.05 -12.79
CA LEU A 46 2.19 7.03 -13.01
C LEU A 46 2.73 8.46 -12.93
N GLY A 47 3.43 8.79 -11.85
CA GLY A 47 4.18 10.04 -11.68
C GLY A 47 5.67 9.85 -11.99
N CYS A 48 6.47 9.65 -10.94
CA CYS A 48 7.94 9.53 -11.03
C CYS A 48 8.49 8.15 -11.47
N ALA A 49 7.69 7.08 -11.35
CA ALA A 49 8.11 5.67 -11.55
C ALA A 49 9.19 5.12 -10.57
N GLU A 50 9.62 5.90 -9.57
CA GLU A 50 10.73 5.55 -8.65
C GLU A 50 10.33 5.58 -7.15
N GLY A 51 9.03 5.76 -6.86
CA GLY A 51 8.48 5.77 -5.49
C GLY A 51 8.44 7.14 -4.79
N GLY A 52 9.18 8.14 -5.27
CA GLY A 52 9.30 9.45 -4.59
C GLY A 52 8.04 10.34 -4.59
N CYS A 53 7.08 10.14 -5.51
CA CYS A 53 5.95 11.08 -5.69
C CYS A 53 4.62 10.67 -5.03
N GLY A 54 4.49 9.44 -4.56
CA GLY A 54 3.24 8.92 -3.97
C GLY A 54 1.99 8.87 -4.87
N ALA A 55 2.04 9.28 -6.14
CA ALA A 55 0.86 9.30 -7.03
C ALA A 55 0.32 7.90 -7.40
N CYS A 56 1.13 6.86 -7.18
CA CYS A 56 0.77 5.45 -7.34
C CYS A 56 0.56 4.70 -5.99
N VAL A 57 0.32 5.43 -4.89
CA VAL A 57 -0.03 4.83 -3.58
C VAL A 57 -1.49 4.36 -3.55
N VAL A 58 -1.77 3.31 -2.79
CA VAL A 58 -3.10 2.65 -2.62
C VAL A 58 -3.09 1.78 -1.30
N LEU A 59 -4.00 0.83 -0.93
CA LEU A 59 -3.89 -0.09 0.28
C LEU A 59 -3.89 -1.64 0.01
N ILE A 60 -2.81 -2.40 0.29
CA ILE A 60 -2.68 -3.89 0.20
C ILE A 60 -3.14 -4.51 1.52
N SER A 61 -3.98 -5.54 1.44
CA SER A 61 -4.26 -6.43 2.58
C SER A 61 -3.58 -7.79 2.38
N LYS A 62 -2.99 -8.34 3.45
CA LYS A 62 -2.38 -9.68 3.47
C LYS A 62 -2.87 -10.46 4.69
N TYR A 63 -3.25 -11.71 4.47
CA TYR A 63 -3.54 -12.65 5.55
C TYR A 63 -2.27 -13.32 6.09
N ASP A 64 -2.12 -13.34 7.41
CA ASP A 64 -1.16 -14.20 8.11
C ASP A 64 -1.87 -15.44 8.69
N PRO A 65 -1.65 -16.65 8.13
CA PRO A 65 -2.29 -17.87 8.60
C PRO A 65 -1.75 -18.41 9.93
N VAL A 66 -0.62 -17.88 10.45
CA VAL A 66 -0.06 -18.29 11.74
C VAL A 66 -0.73 -17.53 12.88
N LEU A 67 -1.09 -16.27 12.64
CA LEU A 67 -1.69 -15.38 13.63
C LEU A 67 -3.22 -15.21 13.46
N ASP A 68 -3.80 -15.70 12.35
CA ASP A 68 -5.18 -15.45 11.89
C ASP A 68 -5.56 -13.96 11.86
N ILE A 69 -4.62 -13.12 11.42
CA ILE A 69 -4.83 -11.66 11.28
C ILE A 69 -4.70 -11.20 9.84
N VAL A 70 -5.39 -10.10 9.52
CA VAL A 70 -5.21 -9.34 8.28
C VAL A 70 -4.31 -8.13 8.55
N GLU A 71 -3.11 -8.18 7.98
CA GLU A 71 -2.17 -7.07 7.95
C GLU A 71 -2.50 -6.16 6.76
N ASP A 72 -2.69 -4.87 7.01
CA ASP A 72 -2.91 -3.87 5.95
C ASP A 72 -1.66 -2.98 5.82
N PHE A 73 -1.12 -2.89 4.60
CA PHE A 73 0.06 -2.09 4.24
C PHE A 73 -0.25 -1.30 2.97
N THR A 74 0.20 -0.06 2.82
CA THR A 74 -0.34 0.87 1.81
C THR A 74 0.08 0.55 0.33
N ALA A 75 -0.67 -0.26 -0.48
CA ALA A 75 -0.54 -0.38 -1.97
C ALA A 75 -1.69 -0.92 -2.97
N SER A 76 -3.00 -1.07 -2.66
CA SER A 76 -4.14 -1.42 -3.59
C SER A 76 -5.68 -1.10 -3.17
N SER A 77 -6.23 0.15 -3.06
CA SER A 77 -7.71 0.37 -2.79
C SER A 77 -8.48 1.56 -3.43
N CYS A 78 -9.73 1.30 -3.87
CA CYS A 78 -10.75 2.28 -4.26
C CYS A 78 -11.75 2.51 -3.12
N ILE A 79 -11.62 3.63 -2.40
CA ILE A 79 -12.40 3.90 -1.18
C ILE A 79 -13.85 4.37 -1.42
N GLY A 80 -14.21 4.81 -2.63
CA GLY A 80 -15.55 5.32 -2.98
C GLY A 80 -15.61 5.87 -4.40
N ASN A 81 -16.82 6.04 -4.96
CA ASN A 81 -17.06 6.58 -6.31
C ASN A 81 -18.48 7.16 -6.47
N SER A 82 -18.76 7.83 -7.59
CA SER A 82 -20.02 8.55 -7.81
C SER A 82 -21.28 7.69 -8.01
N LYS A 83 -21.15 6.36 -8.12
CA LYS A 83 -22.28 5.41 -8.17
C LYS A 83 -22.64 4.86 -6.80
N ASP A 84 -21.61 4.50 -6.03
CA ASP A 84 -21.75 3.78 -4.75
C ASP A 84 -21.67 4.70 -3.51
N GLY A 85 -21.31 5.98 -3.72
CA GLY A 85 -21.05 6.95 -2.66
C GLY A 85 -19.57 7.30 -2.54
N PHE A 86 -19.29 8.53 -2.14
CA PHE A 86 -17.92 8.97 -1.84
C PHE A 86 -17.55 8.60 -0.40
N HIS A 87 -16.29 8.23 -0.18
CA HIS A 87 -15.76 8.06 1.16
C HIS A 87 -15.65 9.45 1.83
N PRO A 88 -15.85 9.58 3.16
CA PRO A 88 -15.65 10.84 3.88
C PRO A 88 -14.29 11.51 3.61
N ILE A 89 -13.24 10.74 3.30
CA ILE A 89 -11.93 11.27 2.83
C ILE A 89 -12.08 12.07 1.53
N GLN A 90 -12.78 11.52 0.52
CA GLN A 90 -12.98 12.19 -0.76
C GLN A 90 -13.83 13.45 -0.59
N GLU A 91 -14.88 13.37 0.22
CA GLU A 91 -15.78 14.50 0.53
C GLU A 91 -15.05 15.62 1.28
N ARG A 92 -14.29 15.28 2.32
CA ARG A 92 -13.49 16.27 3.07
C ARG A 92 -12.38 16.87 2.22
N LEU A 93 -11.63 16.10 1.44
CA LEU A 93 -10.65 16.69 0.51
C LEU A 93 -11.31 17.64 -0.50
N ALA A 94 -12.51 17.32 -1.00
CA ALA A 94 -13.24 18.23 -1.89
C ALA A 94 -13.66 19.53 -1.18
N GLY A 95 -14.28 19.42 0.00
CA GLY A 95 -14.79 20.57 0.75
C GLY A 95 -13.71 21.45 1.39
N PHE A 96 -12.52 20.92 1.68
CA PHE A 96 -11.34 21.71 2.05
C PHE A 96 -10.57 22.29 0.85
N HIS A 97 -11.07 22.12 -0.39
CA HIS A 97 -10.41 22.54 -1.62
C HIS A 97 -9.00 21.93 -1.80
N ALA A 98 -8.80 20.71 -1.27
CA ALA A 98 -7.53 19.99 -1.24
C ALA A 98 -7.12 19.36 -2.60
N SER A 99 -7.82 19.71 -3.69
CA SER A 99 -7.58 19.18 -5.03
C SER A 99 -7.76 20.28 -6.08
N GLN A 100 -6.73 20.51 -6.90
CA GLN A 100 -6.79 21.38 -8.07
C GLN A 100 -6.74 20.54 -9.36
N CYS A 101 -5.56 20.17 -9.84
CA CYS A 101 -5.40 19.32 -11.03
C CYS A 101 -5.84 17.85 -10.84
N GLY A 102 -6.14 17.44 -9.60
CA GLY A 102 -6.61 16.08 -9.28
C GLY A 102 -5.59 14.95 -9.36
N PHE A 103 -4.41 15.15 -9.96
CA PHE A 103 -3.50 14.04 -10.31
C PHE A 103 -2.92 13.30 -9.11
N CYS A 104 -2.52 14.02 -8.05
CA CYS A 104 -2.01 13.42 -6.81
C CYS A 104 -3.11 12.96 -5.84
N THR A 105 -4.34 13.44 -6.02
CA THR A 105 -5.45 13.28 -5.07
C THR A 105 -5.77 11.81 -4.75
N PRO A 106 -5.78 10.85 -5.71
CA PRO A 106 -5.96 9.43 -5.39
C PRO A 106 -4.89 8.90 -4.42
N GLY A 107 -3.62 9.24 -4.64
CA GLY A 107 -2.53 8.84 -3.76
C GLY A 107 -2.66 9.43 -2.35
N MET A 108 -3.03 10.72 -2.25
CA MET A 108 -3.31 11.38 -0.97
C MET A 108 -4.43 10.69 -0.18
N CYS A 109 -5.56 10.41 -0.87
CA CYS A 109 -6.72 9.76 -0.26
C CYS A 109 -6.37 8.39 0.32
N VAL A 110 -5.59 7.57 -0.40
CA VAL A 110 -5.30 6.22 0.07
C VAL A 110 -4.15 6.17 1.08
N SER A 111 -3.17 7.10 1.00
CA SER A 111 -2.21 7.30 2.08
C SER A 111 -2.92 7.60 3.41
N LEU A 112 -3.84 8.56 3.42
CA LEU A 112 -4.63 8.90 4.60
C LEU A 112 -5.48 7.70 5.07
N PHE A 113 -6.18 7.02 4.15
CA PHE A 113 -7.00 5.85 4.47
C PHE A 113 -6.19 4.73 5.15
N GLY A 114 -4.98 4.44 4.66
CA GLY A 114 -4.08 3.47 5.29
C GLY A 114 -3.66 3.88 6.70
N THR A 115 -3.49 5.18 6.98
CA THR A 115 -3.25 5.68 8.33
C THR A 115 -4.49 5.53 9.23
N LEU A 116 -5.70 5.87 8.75
CA LEU A 116 -6.93 5.70 9.54
C LEU A 116 -7.16 4.23 9.90
N VAL A 117 -7.14 3.32 8.91
CA VAL A 117 -7.31 1.86 9.13
C VAL A 117 -6.31 1.31 10.15
N ASN A 118 -5.07 1.80 10.15
CA ASN A 118 -4.08 1.39 11.15
C ASN A 118 -4.30 2.01 12.53
N ALA A 119 -4.85 3.22 12.62
CA ALA A 119 -5.22 3.84 13.89
C ALA A 119 -6.38 3.10 14.57
N GLU A 120 -7.37 2.61 13.80
CA GLU A 120 -8.49 1.83 14.34
C GLU A 120 -8.06 0.50 14.99
N LYS A 121 -6.91 -0.06 14.58
CA LYS A 121 -6.30 -1.27 15.18
C LYS A 121 -5.56 -1.00 16.50
N THR A 122 -5.52 0.24 16.99
CA THR A 122 -4.82 0.60 18.23
C THR A 122 -5.75 0.58 19.45
N ASN A 123 -5.19 0.27 20.62
CA ASN A 123 -5.89 0.32 21.91
C ASN A 123 -6.07 1.76 22.44
N ARG A 124 -6.26 2.74 21.55
CA ARG A 124 -6.56 4.14 21.93
C ARG A 124 -8.03 4.28 22.35
N PRO A 125 -8.36 5.28 23.19
CA PRO A 125 -9.75 5.63 23.48
C PRO A 125 -10.56 5.87 22.19
N GLU A 126 -11.87 5.61 22.26
CA GLU A 126 -12.75 5.94 21.14
C GLU A 126 -12.77 7.46 20.89
N PRO A 127 -12.71 7.89 19.62
CA PRO A 127 -12.68 9.30 19.26
C PRO A 127 -14.10 9.91 19.35
N PRO A 128 -14.24 11.24 19.25
CA PRO A 128 -15.55 11.86 19.07
C PRO A 128 -16.29 11.29 17.85
N PRO A 129 -17.64 11.24 17.84
CA PRO A 129 -18.40 10.71 16.72
C PRO A 129 -18.05 11.41 15.39
N GLY A 130 -17.75 10.63 14.35
CA GLY A 130 -17.33 11.14 13.05
C GLY A 130 -15.81 11.34 12.87
N PHE A 131 -14.98 10.96 13.85
CA PHE A 131 -13.52 11.07 13.81
C PHE A 131 -12.86 9.68 13.91
N SER A 132 -11.55 9.61 13.65
CA SER A 132 -10.72 8.41 13.75
C SER A 132 -9.79 8.50 14.97
N LYS A 133 -9.26 7.36 15.42
CA LYS A 133 -8.26 7.27 16.52
C LYS A 133 -6.89 7.88 16.19
N VAL A 134 -6.70 8.42 14.99
CA VAL A 134 -5.47 9.09 14.53
C VAL A 134 -5.24 10.41 15.28
N TYR A 135 -3.99 10.79 15.50
CA TYR A 135 -3.64 12.13 15.99
C TYR A 135 -3.27 13.10 14.85
N VAL A 136 -3.38 14.41 15.07
CA VAL A 136 -3.06 15.47 14.11
C VAL A 136 -1.70 15.24 13.44
N THR A 137 -0.67 14.94 14.23
CA THR A 137 0.70 14.69 13.74
C THR A 137 0.82 13.44 12.86
N GLU A 138 -0.02 12.43 13.06
CA GLU A 138 -0.07 11.22 12.24
C GLU A 138 -0.87 11.45 10.95
N ALA A 139 -1.96 12.22 11.04
CA ALA A 139 -2.77 12.61 9.89
C ALA A 139 -1.99 13.49 8.91
N GLU A 140 -1.21 14.46 9.39
CA GLU A 140 -0.28 15.23 8.55
C GLU A 140 0.85 14.35 7.99
N LYS A 141 1.40 13.44 8.81
CA LYS A 141 2.46 12.53 8.36
C LYS A 141 1.99 11.52 7.31
N ALA A 142 0.70 11.17 7.28
CA ALA A 142 0.13 10.23 6.31
C ALA A 142 0.48 10.61 4.87
N ILE A 143 0.43 11.90 4.54
CA ILE A 143 0.70 12.42 3.19
C ILE A 143 2.17 12.75 2.90
N ALA A 144 3.09 12.52 3.84
CA ALA A 144 4.50 12.93 3.70
C ALA A 144 5.22 12.24 2.54
N GLY A 145 4.74 11.07 2.08
CA GLY A 145 5.25 10.37 0.90
C GLY A 145 4.61 10.80 -0.43
N ASN A 146 3.75 11.82 -0.45
CA ASN A 146 2.97 12.22 -1.61
C ASN A 146 3.33 13.64 -2.08
N LEU A 147 3.59 13.79 -3.38
CA LEU A 147 3.95 15.07 -3.99
C LEU A 147 2.72 15.77 -4.60
N CYS A 148 2.50 17.03 -4.22
CA CYS A 148 1.54 17.92 -4.88
C CYS A 148 2.24 19.20 -5.34
N ARG A 149 2.03 19.59 -6.61
CA ARG A 149 2.60 20.82 -7.17
C ARG A 149 1.65 22.02 -7.18
N CYS A 150 0.36 21.81 -6.90
CA CYS A 150 -0.68 22.79 -7.15
C CYS A 150 -1.26 23.42 -5.87
N THR A 151 -1.54 22.64 -4.83
CA THR A 151 -2.32 23.10 -3.67
C THR A 151 -1.53 23.83 -2.59
N GLY A 152 -0.19 23.82 -2.65
CA GLY A 152 0.66 24.31 -1.56
C GLY A 152 0.51 23.51 -0.25
N TYR A 153 -0.01 22.28 -0.32
CA TYR A 153 -0.26 21.34 0.79
C TYR A 153 -1.25 21.77 1.88
N ARG A 154 -1.35 23.05 2.25
CA ARG A 154 -2.17 23.50 3.39
C ARG A 154 -3.61 22.95 3.40
N PRO A 155 -4.41 23.03 2.32
CA PRO A 155 -5.77 22.46 2.32
C PRO A 155 -5.78 20.92 2.41
N ILE A 156 -4.73 20.23 1.94
CA ILE A 156 -4.59 18.77 2.11
C ILE A 156 -4.30 18.44 3.58
N ALA A 157 -3.37 19.15 4.22
CA ALA A 157 -3.05 18.95 5.63
C ALA A 157 -4.27 19.24 6.53
N ASP A 158 -5.02 20.32 6.26
CA ASP A 158 -6.26 20.64 6.99
C ASP A 158 -7.35 19.57 6.77
N ALA A 159 -7.52 19.06 5.54
CA ALA A 159 -8.40 17.93 5.27
C ALA A 159 -8.00 16.66 6.03
N CYS A 160 -6.70 16.33 6.09
CA CYS A 160 -6.19 15.19 6.85
C CYS A 160 -6.42 15.35 8.36
N LYS A 161 -6.03 16.50 8.93
CA LYS A 161 -6.22 16.80 10.37
C LYS A 161 -7.67 16.72 10.80
N SER A 162 -8.63 17.06 9.94
CA SER A 162 -10.06 16.96 10.27
C SER A 162 -10.51 15.57 10.75
N PHE A 163 -9.77 14.50 10.45
CA PHE A 163 -10.06 13.14 10.92
C PHE A 163 -9.52 12.83 12.32
N ALA A 164 -8.64 13.66 12.89
CA ALA A 164 -7.92 13.34 14.11
C ALA A 164 -8.75 13.56 15.38
N ALA A 165 -8.54 12.70 16.38
CA ALA A 165 -9.24 12.76 17.66
C ALA A 165 -8.89 14.00 18.50
N ASP A 166 -7.70 14.56 18.29
CA ASP A 166 -7.11 15.72 18.99
C ASP A 166 -7.16 17.02 18.16
N VAL A 167 -7.94 17.07 17.08
CA VAL A 167 -7.96 18.25 16.20
C VAL A 167 -8.61 19.48 16.83
N ASP A 168 -7.93 20.62 16.74
CA ASP A 168 -8.57 21.92 16.93
C ASP A 168 -9.31 22.32 15.64
N MET A 169 -10.62 22.56 15.76
CA MET A 169 -11.49 23.01 14.66
C MET A 169 -11.29 24.49 14.30
N GLU A 170 -10.44 25.23 15.02
CA GLU A 170 -10.00 26.58 14.69
C GLU A 170 -8.70 26.59 13.87
N ASP A 171 -7.85 25.55 13.99
CA ASP A 171 -6.65 25.35 13.17
C ASP A 171 -6.96 24.90 11.73
N LEU A 172 -8.20 24.51 11.46
CA LEU A 172 -8.66 24.09 10.14
C LEU A 172 -8.99 25.30 9.25
N GLY A 173 -8.28 25.40 8.13
CA GLY A 173 -8.39 26.53 7.19
C GLY A 173 -9.68 26.59 6.37
N LEU A 174 -9.61 27.34 5.26
CA LEU A 174 -10.74 27.58 4.36
C LEU A 174 -11.38 26.27 3.88
N ASN A 175 -12.70 26.19 4.01
CA ASN A 175 -13.49 25.04 3.60
C ASN A 175 -14.94 25.45 3.27
N SER A 176 -15.69 24.56 2.64
CA SER A 176 -17.10 24.74 2.28
C SER A 176 -18.09 24.26 3.34
N PHE A 177 -17.64 23.67 4.46
CA PHE A 177 -18.52 23.05 5.45
C PHE A 177 -19.09 24.08 6.44
N TRP A 178 -18.29 25.05 6.91
CA TRP A 178 -18.74 26.06 7.88
C TRP A 178 -18.22 27.46 7.58
N ARG A 179 -18.77 28.46 8.28
CA ARG A 179 -18.30 29.85 8.24
C ARG A 179 -17.48 30.19 9.48
N LYS A 180 -16.64 31.23 9.38
CA LYS A 180 -15.93 31.78 10.53
C LYS A 180 -16.94 32.35 11.53
N GLY A 181 -16.90 31.88 12.77
CA GLY A 181 -17.87 32.23 13.82
C GLY A 181 -18.99 31.21 14.04
N ASP A 182 -19.13 30.17 13.20
CA ASP A 182 -20.03 29.04 13.48
C ASP A 182 -19.60 28.35 14.80
N SER A 183 -20.57 27.96 15.64
CA SER A 183 -20.29 27.24 16.90
C SER A 183 -19.66 25.88 16.65
N LYS A 184 -18.93 25.34 17.63
CA LYS A 184 -18.23 24.04 17.50
C LYS A 184 -19.20 22.93 17.06
N ASP A 185 -20.36 22.81 17.69
CA ASP A 185 -21.37 21.79 17.36
C ASP A 185 -21.93 21.94 15.94
N LEU A 186 -22.05 23.18 15.46
CA LEU A 186 -22.50 23.48 14.10
C LEU A 186 -21.41 23.17 13.05
N LYS A 187 -20.12 23.31 13.39
CA LYS A 187 -19.01 22.84 12.54
C LYS A 187 -18.99 21.32 12.46
N LEU A 188 -19.16 20.64 13.61
CA LEU A 188 -19.13 19.18 13.73
C LEU A 188 -20.28 18.51 12.95
N SER A 189 -21.50 19.03 13.05
CA SER A 189 -22.67 18.47 12.35
C SER A 189 -22.65 18.64 10.82
N LYS A 190 -21.86 19.58 10.28
CA LYS A 190 -21.70 19.80 8.83
C LYS A 190 -20.50 19.06 8.22
N LEU A 191 -19.60 18.50 9.04
CA LEU A 191 -18.44 17.77 8.56
C LEU A 191 -18.85 16.32 8.19
N PRO A 192 -18.54 15.80 6.98
CA PRO A 192 -18.89 14.43 6.60
C PRO A 192 -18.31 13.41 7.58
N GLN A 193 -19.16 12.62 8.22
CA GLN A 193 -18.75 11.76 9.34
C GLN A 193 -17.92 10.56 8.88
N TYR A 194 -16.79 10.31 9.55
CA TYR A 194 -16.05 9.06 9.42
C TYR A 194 -16.63 8.01 10.39
N ASP A 195 -16.94 6.83 9.87
CA ASP A 195 -17.31 5.65 10.67
C ASP A 195 -16.39 4.49 10.26
N SER A 196 -15.64 3.96 11.22
CA SER A 196 -14.74 2.82 11.00
C SER A 196 -15.49 1.52 10.69
N ASN A 197 -16.80 1.46 10.97
CA ASN A 197 -17.68 0.32 10.67
C ASN A 197 -18.38 0.42 9.30
N GLN A 198 -18.32 1.58 8.61
CA GLN A 198 -18.73 1.63 7.21
C GLN A 198 -17.91 0.62 6.41
N LYS A 199 -18.55 0.02 5.38
CA LYS A 199 -18.08 -1.18 4.68
C LYS A 199 -16.74 -0.99 3.95
N ASN A 200 -15.66 -0.98 4.71
CA ASN A 200 -14.33 -1.31 4.21
C ASN A 200 -14.42 -2.68 3.52
N SER A 201 -13.79 -2.81 2.35
CA SER A 201 -13.79 -4.06 1.58
C SER A 201 -13.27 -5.18 2.48
N LYS A 202 -14.15 -6.07 2.93
CA LYS A 202 -13.77 -7.18 3.82
C LYS A 202 -12.73 -8.03 3.12
N PHE A 203 -11.69 -8.44 3.85
CA PHE A 203 -10.66 -9.30 3.29
C PHE A 203 -11.31 -10.53 2.64
N PRO A 204 -11.07 -10.78 1.34
CA PRO A 204 -11.82 -11.78 0.61
C PRO A 204 -11.47 -13.18 1.12
N MET A 205 -12.48 -13.89 1.63
CA MET A 205 -12.29 -15.17 2.31
C MET A 205 -11.58 -16.23 1.45
N PHE A 206 -11.77 -16.21 0.12
CA PHE A 206 -11.09 -17.13 -0.78
C PHE A 206 -9.55 -17.00 -0.72
N LEU A 207 -9.00 -15.83 -0.39
CA LEU A 207 -7.56 -15.65 -0.21
C LEU A 207 -7.02 -16.28 1.09
N LYS A 208 -7.88 -16.66 2.04
CA LYS A 208 -7.47 -17.45 3.22
C LYS A 208 -7.23 -18.92 2.89
N GLU A 209 -7.89 -19.44 1.85
CA GLU A 209 -7.89 -20.86 1.48
C GLU A 209 -6.76 -21.25 0.50
N ILE A 210 -6.14 -20.25 -0.16
CA ILE A 210 -5.07 -20.47 -1.14
C ILE A 210 -3.78 -20.88 -0.43
N LYS A 211 -3.28 -22.08 -0.75
CA LYS A 211 -2.00 -22.58 -0.26
C LYS A 211 -0.84 -21.83 -0.92
N ARG A 212 0.18 -21.49 -0.11
CA ARG A 212 1.46 -20.94 -0.58
C ARG A 212 2.40 -22.08 -0.99
N ASP A 213 2.06 -22.77 -2.07
CA ASP A 213 2.99 -23.71 -2.70
C ASP A 213 4.12 -22.95 -3.41
N ASN A 214 5.22 -23.62 -3.75
CA ASN A 214 6.42 -22.98 -4.33
C ASN A 214 6.08 -22.30 -5.68
N VAL A 215 5.92 -20.98 -5.65
CA VAL A 215 5.45 -20.20 -6.78
C VAL A 215 6.55 -20.01 -7.83
N PHE A 216 6.28 -20.50 -9.04
CA PHE A 216 7.12 -20.31 -10.22
C PHE A 216 6.30 -19.66 -11.34
N PHE A 217 6.74 -18.49 -11.77
CA PHE A 217 6.21 -17.80 -12.95
C PHE A 217 7.33 -17.68 -13.99
N ALA A 218 7.02 -17.99 -15.24
CA ALA A 218 7.93 -17.75 -16.36
C ALA A 218 7.15 -17.19 -17.55
N SER A 219 7.65 -16.10 -18.12
CA SER A 219 7.30 -15.65 -19.46
C SER A 219 8.36 -16.15 -20.46
N VAL A 220 8.17 -15.86 -21.74
CA VAL A 220 9.11 -16.19 -22.82
C VAL A 220 10.51 -15.58 -22.60
N LYS A 221 10.62 -14.50 -21.80
CA LYS A 221 11.88 -13.77 -21.57
C LYS A 221 12.35 -13.72 -20.11
N HIS A 222 11.44 -13.82 -19.15
CA HIS A 222 11.74 -13.57 -17.74
C HIS A 222 11.20 -14.68 -16.84
N SER A 223 11.94 -15.06 -15.79
CA SER A 223 11.45 -16.04 -14.79
C SER A 223 11.56 -15.53 -13.35
N TRP A 224 10.59 -15.92 -12.52
CA TRP A 224 10.49 -15.60 -11.11
C TRP A 224 10.57 -16.87 -10.26
N HIS A 225 11.49 -16.86 -9.29
CA HIS A 225 11.76 -17.98 -8.39
C HIS A 225 11.55 -17.52 -6.95
N SER A 226 10.74 -18.25 -6.17
CA SER A 226 10.48 -17.96 -4.75
C SER A 226 11.08 -19.04 -3.84
N PRO A 227 12.42 -19.13 -3.70
CA PRO A 227 13.07 -20.18 -2.92
C PRO A 227 12.71 -20.12 -1.43
N SER A 228 12.56 -21.31 -0.84
CA SER A 228 12.21 -21.54 0.56
C SER A 228 13.43 -21.74 1.46
N SER A 229 14.57 -22.14 0.88
CA SER A 229 15.78 -22.56 1.59
C SER A 229 17.07 -21.90 1.07
N LEU A 230 18.09 -21.80 1.92
CA LEU A 230 19.42 -21.28 1.52
C LEU A 230 20.06 -22.12 0.41
N LYS A 231 19.82 -23.44 0.41
CA LYS A 231 20.34 -24.37 -0.60
C LYS A 231 19.73 -24.09 -1.98
N GLU A 232 18.45 -23.76 -2.05
CA GLU A 232 17.78 -23.34 -3.30
C GLU A 232 18.36 -22.01 -3.80
N VAL A 233 18.48 -20.99 -2.93
CA VAL A 233 19.09 -19.70 -3.29
C VAL A 233 20.52 -19.90 -3.84
N GLN A 234 21.35 -20.68 -3.16
CA GLN A 234 22.72 -20.98 -3.60
C GLN A 234 22.74 -21.75 -4.94
N SER A 235 21.83 -22.70 -5.14
CA SER A 235 21.73 -23.46 -6.40
C SER A 235 21.34 -22.56 -7.57
N LEU A 236 20.34 -21.69 -7.39
CA LEU A 236 19.91 -20.72 -8.38
C LEU A 236 21.03 -19.74 -8.76
N LEU A 237 21.79 -19.23 -7.77
CA LEU A 237 22.93 -18.35 -8.04
C LEU A 237 24.05 -19.07 -8.80
N LYS A 238 24.38 -20.32 -8.45
CA LYS A 238 25.42 -21.12 -9.12
C LYS A 238 25.07 -21.46 -10.58
N LEU A 239 23.83 -21.87 -10.84
CA LEU A 239 23.34 -22.20 -12.19
C LEU A 239 23.49 -21.02 -13.18
N ASN A 240 23.46 -19.79 -12.68
CA ASN A 240 23.52 -18.59 -13.51
C ASN A 240 24.96 -18.15 -13.84
N GLN A 241 25.94 -18.44 -12.98
CA GLN A 241 27.36 -18.20 -13.28
C GLN A 241 27.84 -19.01 -14.50
N ALA A 242 27.22 -20.15 -14.79
CA ALA A 242 27.50 -20.95 -15.98
C ALA A 242 26.84 -20.43 -17.27
N ASN A 243 25.73 -19.69 -17.17
CA ASN A 243 24.86 -19.38 -18.31
C ASN A 243 24.79 -17.89 -18.68
N GLY A 244 25.52 -17.01 -17.98
CA GLY A 244 25.56 -15.56 -18.27
C GLY A 244 24.25 -14.80 -18.04
N THR A 245 23.22 -15.43 -17.47
CA THR A 245 21.90 -14.79 -17.25
C THR A 245 21.96 -13.78 -16.11
N ARG A 246 21.40 -12.59 -16.31
CA ARG A 246 21.36 -11.53 -15.29
C ARG A 246 20.25 -11.78 -14.28
N ILE A 247 20.60 -11.62 -13.01
CA ILE A 247 19.75 -11.93 -11.87
C ILE A 247 19.41 -10.66 -11.11
N LYS A 248 18.15 -10.49 -10.77
CA LYS A 248 17.71 -9.55 -9.73
C LYS A 248 17.34 -10.30 -8.46
N LEU A 249 18.01 -9.98 -7.35
CA LEU A 249 17.52 -10.36 -6.02
C LEU A 249 16.41 -9.38 -5.60
N VAL A 250 15.26 -9.90 -5.18
CA VAL A 250 14.07 -9.11 -4.88
C VAL A 250 13.59 -9.38 -3.45
N VAL A 251 13.19 -8.29 -2.77
CA VAL A 251 12.42 -8.32 -1.52
C VAL A 251 11.27 -7.31 -1.64
N SER A 252 11.54 -6.04 -1.36
CA SER A 252 10.55 -4.94 -1.51
C SER A 252 10.68 -4.19 -2.84
N ASN A 253 11.69 -4.50 -3.66
CA ASN A 253 12.00 -3.86 -4.96
C ASN A 253 12.22 -2.33 -4.94
N THR A 254 12.43 -1.73 -3.77
CA THR A 254 12.63 -0.26 -3.59
C THR A 254 14.06 0.21 -3.85
N GLY A 255 15.04 -0.70 -3.91
CA GLY A 255 16.46 -0.36 -4.07
C GLY A 255 16.89 0.15 -5.45
N MET A 256 16.00 0.15 -6.45
CA MET A 256 16.29 0.63 -7.82
C MET A 256 16.50 2.15 -7.88
N GLY A 257 15.81 2.92 -7.02
CA GLY A 257 15.98 4.37 -6.88
C GLY A 257 16.07 5.15 -8.21
N TYR A 258 17.00 6.10 -8.24
CA TYR A 258 17.29 6.97 -9.39
C TYR A 258 18.10 6.26 -10.49
N TYR A 259 18.95 5.30 -10.12
CA TYR A 259 19.83 4.58 -11.04
C TYR A 259 19.07 3.44 -11.72
N LYS A 260 18.34 3.79 -12.77
CA LYS A 260 17.56 2.83 -13.57
C LYS A 260 18.48 1.87 -14.29
N ASP A 261 18.38 0.60 -13.93
CA ASP A 261 19.08 -0.50 -14.58
C ASP A 261 18.44 -0.77 -15.95
N ASN A 262 18.88 -0.01 -16.95
CA ASN A 262 18.24 0.09 -18.27
C ASN A 262 18.31 -1.21 -19.08
N GLU A 263 19.22 -2.12 -18.75
CA GLU A 263 19.46 -3.30 -19.56
C GLU A 263 18.52 -4.48 -19.23
N GLY A 264 17.85 -4.46 -18.07
CA GLY A 264 16.88 -5.48 -17.64
C GLY A 264 17.49 -6.78 -17.09
N TYR A 265 16.63 -7.67 -16.59
CA TYR A 265 17.04 -8.91 -15.92
C TYR A 265 16.23 -10.12 -16.42
N ASP A 266 16.90 -11.23 -16.67
CA ASP A 266 16.28 -12.46 -17.18
C ASP A 266 15.64 -13.29 -16.05
N LYS A 267 16.19 -13.16 -14.83
CA LYS A 267 15.79 -13.97 -13.66
C LYS A 267 15.59 -13.09 -12.43
N TYR A 268 14.47 -13.29 -11.75
CA TYR A 268 14.12 -12.64 -10.49
C TYR A 268 14.06 -13.70 -9.39
N ILE A 269 14.73 -13.45 -8.27
CA ILE A 269 14.75 -14.36 -7.11
C ILE A 269 14.17 -13.62 -5.89
N ASP A 270 13.01 -14.06 -5.43
CA ASP A 270 12.32 -13.51 -4.26
C ASP A 270 12.84 -14.15 -2.97
N LEU A 271 13.49 -13.34 -2.14
CA LEU A 271 14.08 -13.81 -0.88
C LEU A 271 13.06 -13.79 0.29
N ARG A 272 11.82 -13.30 0.11
CA ARG A 272 10.83 -13.18 1.19
C ARG A 272 10.44 -14.52 1.81
N GLY A 273 10.31 -15.57 1.00
CA GLY A 273 9.99 -16.93 1.46
C GLY A 273 11.09 -17.49 2.37
N PHE A 274 12.33 -17.46 1.88
CA PHE A 274 13.54 -17.80 2.64
C PHE A 274 13.69 -16.98 3.94
N LEU A 275 13.48 -15.66 3.91
CA LEU A 275 13.64 -14.81 5.09
C LEU A 275 12.58 -15.10 6.17
N SER A 276 11.38 -15.53 5.77
CA SER A 276 10.31 -15.89 6.70
C SER A 276 10.56 -17.25 7.39
N SER A 277 11.34 -18.15 6.78
CA SER A 277 11.70 -19.44 7.40
C SER A 277 12.92 -19.33 8.35
N GLN A 278 13.75 -18.30 8.19
CA GLN A 278 14.98 -18.07 8.98
C GLN A 278 14.72 -17.38 10.33
N LYS A 279 14.05 -18.05 11.27
CA LYS A 279 13.79 -17.53 12.64
C LYS A 279 15.04 -17.14 13.46
N SER A 280 16.25 -17.50 13.02
CA SER A 280 17.50 -17.34 13.80
C SER A 280 18.45 -16.28 13.26
N ILE A 281 18.34 -15.86 11.99
CA ILE A 281 19.31 -14.90 11.42
C ILE A 281 18.87 -13.46 11.72
N ARG A 282 19.57 -12.79 12.63
CA ARG A 282 19.43 -11.34 12.92
C ARG A 282 19.94 -10.46 11.77
N ILE A 283 19.34 -10.55 10.58
CA ILE A 283 19.69 -9.68 9.45
C ILE A 283 19.08 -8.28 9.67
N LYS A 284 19.86 -7.39 10.30
CA LYS A 284 19.49 -5.97 10.49
C LYS A 284 19.19 -5.19 9.19
N GLN A 285 19.47 -5.76 8.02
CA GLN A 285 19.29 -5.12 6.71
C GLN A 285 17.93 -5.35 6.03
N VAL A 286 17.08 -6.30 6.48
CA VAL A 286 15.90 -6.73 5.67
C VAL A 286 14.55 -6.70 6.44
N LEU A 287 14.50 -6.11 7.62
CA LEU A 287 13.22 -5.65 8.19
C LEU A 287 12.72 -4.42 7.40
N LYS A 288 11.40 -4.25 7.22
CA LYS A 288 10.85 -3.00 6.64
C LYS A 288 11.35 -1.81 7.47
N LEU A 289 11.76 -0.71 6.83
CA LEU A 289 12.28 0.47 7.53
C LEU A 289 11.30 0.98 8.61
N GLU A 290 10.00 0.90 8.37
CA GLU A 290 8.95 1.22 9.35
C GLU A 290 9.00 0.33 10.60
N GLN A 291 9.17 -0.99 10.42
CA GLN A 291 9.30 -1.95 11.51
C GLN A 291 10.60 -1.72 12.30
N GLN A 292 11.69 -1.35 11.61
CA GLN A 292 12.94 -0.93 12.26
C GLN A 292 12.72 0.35 13.09
N CYS A 293 12.04 1.35 12.54
CA CYS A 293 11.73 2.60 13.25
C CYS A 293 10.78 2.36 14.45
N GLN A 294 9.81 1.45 14.34
CA GLN A 294 8.93 1.07 15.46
C GLN A 294 9.72 0.36 16.56
N TYR A 295 10.54 -0.63 16.22
CA TYR A 295 11.40 -1.36 17.15
C TYR A 295 12.40 -0.43 17.86
N LEU A 296 13.05 0.48 17.13
CA LEU A 296 13.97 1.48 17.69
C LEU A 296 13.27 2.53 18.57
N ARG A 297 11.96 2.73 18.43
CA ARG A 297 11.15 3.55 19.36
C ARG A 297 10.82 2.79 20.64
N GLN A 298 10.52 1.49 20.55
CA GLN A 298 10.28 0.64 21.71
C GLN A 298 11.54 0.46 22.58
N LEU A 299 12.74 0.45 21.97
CA LEU A 299 14.02 0.42 22.69
C LEU A 299 14.45 1.75 23.36
N LYS A 300 13.62 2.79 23.31
CA LYS A 300 13.88 4.09 23.98
C LYS A 300 13.07 4.29 25.27
N HIS A 301 12.40 3.23 25.72
CA HIS A 301 11.67 3.13 26.99
C HIS A 301 12.16 1.90 27.75
#